data_AF-A0A1V3X5D5-F1
#
_entry.id   AF-A0A1V3X5D5-F1
#
_cell.length_a   1.000
_cell.length_b   1.000
_cell.length_c   1.000
_cell.angle_alpha   90.00
_cell.angle_beta   90.00
_cell.angle_gamma   90.00
#
_symmetry.space_group_name_H-M   'P 1'
#
loop_
_entity.id
_entity.type
_entity.pdbx_description
1 polymer ?
#
loop_
_entity_poly.entity_id
_entity_poly.type
_entity_poly.pdbx_seq_one_letter_code
_entity_poly.pdbx_strand_id
1 'polypeptide(L)'
;MEQDRLRIDVGQLEATAGQWSRRSVELAVLAPPSLGQPFQRTTAAVCGAYAAVEFAAAALLARTQATTGTVQAGAAGYASNEATAVAEMSAVQARLV
;
A
#
# COMPACT_ATOMS: atom_id res chain seq x y z
N MET A 1 15.16 32.92 0.70
CA MET A 1 14.05 32.31 -0.09
C MET A 1 14.60 31.03 -0.69
N GLU A 2 14.86 30.01 0.14
CA GLU A 2 15.06 28.66 -0.39
C GLU A 2 13.67 28.18 -0.81
N GLN A 3 13.46 28.07 -2.12
CA GLN A 3 12.34 27.30 -2.63
C GLN A 3 12.62 25.86 -2.21
N ASP A 4 12.06 25.50 -1.07
CA ASP A 4 11.94 24.15 -0.54
C ASP A 4 11.24 23.30 -1.61
N ARG A 5 12.02 22.81 -2.58
CA ARG A 5 11.54 21.90 -3.59
C ARG A 5 11.20 20.64 -2.83
N LEU A 6 9.91 20.45 -2.60
CA LEU A 6 9.30 19.24 -2.06
C LEU A 6 9.70 18.07 -2.98
N ARG A 7 10.91 17.55 -2.77
CA ARG A 7 11.52 16.52 -3.59
C ARG A 7 11.05 15.20 -3.00
N ILE A 8 10.18 14.53 -3.75
CA ILE A 8 9.65 13.25 -3.33
C ILE A 8 10.79 12.24 -3.34
N ASP A 9 11.12 11.69 -2.17
CA ASP A 9 12.05 10.57 -2.07
C ASP A 9 11.34 9.30 -2.55
N VAL A 10 11.55 8.98 -3.83
CA VAL A 10 10.96 7.81 -4.50
C VAL A 10 11.42 6.51 -3.83
N GLY A 11 12.68 6.44 -3.37
CA GLY A 11 13.21 5.25 -2.68
C GLY A 11 12.50 5.02 -1.33
N GLN A 12 12.23 6.10 -0.59
CA GLN A 12 11.45 6.03 0.65
C GLN A 12 10.00 5.58 0.39
N LEU A 13 9.37 6.04 -0.69
CA LEU A 13 8.02 5.61 -1.07
C LEU A 13 7.96 4.11 -1.37
N GLU A 14 8.90 3.59 -2.19
CA GLU A 14 8.99 2.18 -2.52
C GLU A 14 9.23 1.31 -1.28
N ALA A 15 10.15 1.73 -0.40
CA ALA A 15 10.44 1.03 0.85
C ALA A 15 9.21 0.97 1.76
N THR A 16 8.47 2.08 1.88
CA THR A 16 7.26 2.16 2.70
C THR A 16 6.14 1.29 2.13
N ALA A 17 5.91 1.34 0.83
CA ALA A 17 4.95 0.50 0.13
C ALA A 17 5.29 -1.00 0.30
N GLY A 18 6.57 -1.37 0.16
CA GLY A 18 7.04 -2.74 0.40
C GLY A 18 6.80 -3.23 1.83
N GLN A 19 6.99 -2.37 2.84
CA GLN A 19 6.68 -2.71 4.22
C GLN A 19 5.18 -2.93 4.45
N TRP A 20 4.33 -2.06 3.89
CA TRP A 20 2.88 -2.22 3.98
C TRP A 20 2.38 -3.49 3.29
N SER A 21 2.91 -3.79 2.10
CA SER A 21 2.62 -5.04 1.40
C SER A 21 2.93 -6.26 2.26
N ARG A 22 4.12 -6.31 2.85
CA ARG A 22 4.56 -7.44 3.68
C ARG A 22 3.69 -7.62 4.93
N ARG A 23 3.44 -6.54 5.68
CA ARG A 23 2.59 -6.58 6.89
C ARG A 23 1.15 -6.95 6.55
N SER A 24 0.68 -6.61 5.35
CA SER A 24 -0.67 -6.98 4.92
C SER A 24 -0.85 -8.50 4.82
N VAL A 25 0.19 -9.24 4.44
CA VAL A 25 0.18 -10.71 4.40
C VAL A 25 0.07 -11.31 5.80
N GLU A 26 0.71 -10.69 6.81
CA GLU A 26 0.63 -11.14 8.20
C GLU A 26 -0.80 -11.06 8.76
N LEU A 27 -1.61 -10.10 8.30
CA LEU A 27 -3.01 -9.96 8.68
C LEU A 27 -3.89 -11.12 8.19
N ALA A 28 -3.50 -11.78 7.09
CA ALA A 28 -4.31 -12.83 6.47
C ALA A 28 -4.20 -14.20 7.18
N VAL A 29 -3.33 -14.34 8.19
CA VAL A 29 -2.95 -15.65 8.78
C VAL A 29 -3.80 -16.04 9.99
N LEU A 30 -4.69 -15.18 10.49
CA LEU A 30 -5.45 -15.44 11.72
C LEU A 30 -6.68 -16.33 11.47
N ALA A 31 -6.48 -17.65 11.46
CA ALA A 31 -7.58 -18.62 11.42
C ALA A 31 -8.43 -18.59 12.72
N PRO A 32 -9.73 -18.89 12.64
CA PRO A 32 -10.59 -18.90 13.83
C PRO A 32 -10.11 -19.91 14.87
N PRO A 33 -10.21 -19.60 16.17
CA PRO A 33 -10.16 -20.65 17.19
C PRO A 33 -11.31 -21.63 16.98
N SER A 34 -11.13 -22.89 17.41
CA SER A 34 -12.19 -23.89 17.29
C SER A 34 -13.44 -23.46 18.06
N LEU A 35 -14.57 -23.48 17.37
CA LEU A 35 -15.84 -23.02 17.91
C LEU A 35 -16.54 -24.15 18.67
N GLY A 36 -17.14 -23.83 19.81
CA GLY A 36 -17.96 -24.76 20.61
C GLY A 36 -19.27 -25.13 19.91
N GLN A 37 -20.16 -25.82 20.63
CA GLN A 37 -21.44 -26.26 20.06
C GLN A 37 -22.32 -25.07 19.61
N PRO A 38 -22.84 -25.08 18.37
CA PRO A 38 -23.50 -23.93 17.72
C PRO A 38 -24.86 -23.54 18.31
N PHE A 39 -25.44 -24.42 19.13
CA PHE A 39 -26.76 -24.23 19.76
C PHE A 39 -26.71 -23.42 21.06
N GLN A 40 -25.53 -23.06 21.56
CA GLN A 40 -25.42 -22.09 22.64
C GLN A 40 -25.49 -20.67 22.08
N ARG A 41 -26.38 -19.85 22.64
CA ARG A 41 -26.62 -18.45 22.22
C ARG A 41 -25.32 -17.62 22.28
N THR A 42 -24.47 -17.91 23.25
CA THR A 42 -23.12 -17.35 23.42
C THR A 42 -22.18 -17.75 22.28
N THR A 43 -22.20 -19.02 21.84
CA THR A 43 -21.43 -19.48 20.68
C THR A 43 -21.82 -18.72 19.42
N ALA A 44 -23.13 -18.60 19.12
CA ALA A 44 -23.58 -17.88 17.94
C ALA A 44 -23.15 -16.41 17.93
N ALA A 45 -23.19 -15.74 19.08
CA ALA A 45 -22.71 -14.36 19.22
C ALA A 45 -21.18 -14.25 19.01
N VAL A 46 -20.40 -15.17 19.58
CA VAL A 46 -18.94 -15.23 19.39
C VAL A 46 -18.57 -15.50 17.93
N CYS A 47 -19.29 -16.42 17.26
CA CYS A 47 -19.10 -16.69 15.83
C CYS A 47 -19.39 -15.44 14.99
N GLY A 48 -20.48 -14.73 15.28
CA GLY A 48 -20.84 -13.50 14.58
C GLY A 48 -19.78 -12.39 14.76
N ALA A 49 -19.25 -12.23 15.97
CA ALA A 49 -18.17 -11.28 16.24
C ALA A 49 -16.89 -11.65 15.48
N TYR A 50 -16.54 -12.93 15.46
CA TYR A 50 -15.35 -13.41 14.74
C TYR A 50 -15.48 -13.17 13.22
N ALA A 51 -16.63 -13.52 12.62
CA ALA A 51 -16.90 -13.26 11.21
C ALA A 51 -16.85 -11.76 10.85
N ALA A 52 -17.33 -10.88 11.74
CA ALA A 52 -17.24 -9.45 11.55
C ALA A 52 -15.78 -8.95 11.56
N VAL A 53 -14.93 -9.50 12.44
CA VAL A 53 -13.49 -9.18 12.50
C VAL A 53 -12.78 -9.68 11.25
N GLU A 54 -13.03 -10.91 10.79
CA GLU A 54 -12.47 -11.43 9.54
C GLU A 54 -12.85 -10.55 8.35
N PHE A 55 -14.12 -10.17 8.25
CA PHE A 55 -14.59 -9.30 7.18
C PHE A 55 -13.90 -7.92 7.21
N ALA A 56 -13.77 -7.32 8.39
CA ALA A 56 -13.07 -6.05 8.57
C ALA A 56 -11.58 -6.16 8.22
N ALA A 57 -10.92 -7.26 8.61
CA ALA A 57 -9.53 -7.55 8.28
C ALA A 57 -9.32 -7.71 6.77
N ALA A 58 -10.20 -8.45 6.09
CA ALA A 58 -10.17 -8.60 4.64
C ALA A 58 -10.37 -7.26 3.91
N ALA A 59 -11.30 -6.42 4.37
CA ALA A 59 -11.52 -5.09 3.81
C ALA A 59 -10.32 -4.14 4.06
N LEU A 60 -9.65 -4.25 5.20
CA LEU A 60 -8.43 -3.50 5.49
C LEU A 60 -7.26 -3.97 4.61
N LEU A 61 -7.11 -5.28 4.44
CA LEU A 61 -6.11 -5.89 3.57
C LEU A 61 -6.25 -5.39 2.13
N ALA A 62 -7.46 -5.48 1.57
CA ALA A 62 -7.74 -5.02 0.21
C ALA A 62 -7.40 -3.53 0.01
N ARG A 63 -7.79 -2.67 0.97
CA ARG A 63 -7.47 -1.23 0.91
C ARG A 63 -5.97 -0.96 1.01
N THR A 64 -5.27 -1.71 1.86
CA THR A 64 -3.81 -1.59 2.03
C THR A 64 -3.08 -1.98 0.75
N GLN A 65 -3.49 -3.09 0.12
CA GLN A 65 -2.93 -3.53 -1.15
C GLN A 65 -3.20 -2.54 -2.28
N ALA A 66 -4.44 -2.03 -2.39
CA ALA A 66 -4.79 -1.01 -3.37
C ALA A 66 -3.95 0.27 -3.20
N THR A 67 -3.81 0.76 -1.97
CA THR A 67 -2.99 1.94 -1.65
C THR A 67 -1.51 1.71 -1.95
N THR A 68 -1.00 0.53 -1.63
CA THR A 68 0.38 0.15 -1.95
C THR A 68 0.61 0.19 -3.46
N GLY A 69 -0.30 -0.38 -4.24
CA GLY A 69 -0.22 -0.38 -5.70
C GLY A 69 -0.25 1.03 -6.30
N THR A 70 -1.11 1.93 -5.80
CA THR A 70 -1.14 3.32 -6.28
C THR A 70 0.12 4.09 -5.93
N VAL A 71 0.69 3.87 -4.74
CA VAL A 71 1.97 4.48 -4.34
C VAL A 71 3.12 3.99 -5.22
N GLN A 72 3.19 2.68 -5.49
CA GLN A 72 4.20 2.11 -6.38
C GLN A 72 4.07 2.64 -7.82
N ALA A 73 2.86 2.72 -8.35
CA ALA A 73 2.62 3.29 -9.67
C ALA A 73 3.02 4.78 -9.73
N GLY A 74 2.72 5.54 -8.67
CA GLY A 74 3.15 6.94 -8.54
C GLY A 74 4.68 7.08 -8.53
N ALA A 75 5.38 6.25 -7.75
CA ALA A 75 6.84 6.21 -7.70
C ALA A 75 7.46 5.95 -9.08
N ALA A 76 6.96 4.95 -9.81
CA ALA A 76 7.39 4.67 -11.18
C ALA A 76 7.11 5.84 -12.13
N GLY A 77 5.96 6.50 -11.99
CA GLY A 77 5.61 7.69 -12.75
C GLY A 77 6.58 8.86 -12.52
N TYR A 78 6.97 9.12 -11.27
CA TYR A 78 7.96 10.16 -10.96
C TYR A 78 9.33 9.86 -11.58
N ALA A 79 9.79 8.61 -11.47
CA ALA A 79 11.06 8.20 -12.07
C ALA A 79 11.06 8.36 -13.59
N SER A 80 9.96 7.98 -14.26
CA SER A 80 9.81 8.18 -15.71
C SER A 80 9.81 9.66 -16.08
N ASN A 81 9.07 10.49 -15.34
CA ASN A 81 8.98 11.92 -15.63
C ASN A 81 10.34 12.63 -15.49
N GLU A 82 11.12 12.27 -14.47
CA GLU A 82 12.47 12.83 -14.29
C GLU A 82 13.40 12.40 -15.43
N ALA A 83 13.35 11.13 -15.85
CA ALA A 83 14.15 10.64 -16.98
C ALA A 83 13.79 11.37 -18.29
N THR A 84 12.49 11.58 -18.55
CA THR A 84 12.02 12.38 -19.69
C THR A 84 12.48 13.82 -19.59
N ALA A 85 12.35 14.46 -18.42
CA ALA A 85 12.78 15.83 -18.20
C ALA A 85 14.29 16.00 -18.46
N VAL A 86 15.13 15.07 -18.00
CA VAL A 86 16.58 15.08 -18.27
C VAL A 86 16.88 14.98 -19.76
N ALA A 87 16.17 14.10 -20.49
CA ALA A 87 16.35 13.93 -21.93
C ALA A 87 15.96 15.21 -22.70
N GLU A 88 14.82 15.81 -22.38
CA GLU A 88 14.34 17.05 -23.00
C GLU A 88 15.29 18.23 -22.71
N MET A 89 15.75 18.38 -21.45
CA MET A 89 16.73 19.43 -21.10
C MET A 89 18.06 19.24 -21.84
N SER A 90 18.52 17.99 -21.98
CA SER A 90 19.75 17.69 -22.74
C SER A 90 19.59 18.03 -24.22
N ALA A 91 18.43 17.75 -24.81
CA ALA A 91 18.13 18.08 -26.20
C ALA A 91 18.05 19.60 -26.44
N VAL A 92 17.49 20.35 -25.48
CA VAL A 92 17.51 21.84 -25.53
C VAL A 92 18.93 22.36 -25.44
N GLN A 93 19.75 21.85 -24.50
CA GLN A 93 21.14 22.25 -24.36
C GLN A 93 21.94 22.02 -25.65
N ALA A 94 21.75 20.87 -26.30
CA ALA A 94 22.43 20.54 -27.56
C ALA A 94 22.03 21.44 -28.75
N ARG A 95 20.88 22.12 -28.68
CA ARG A 95 20.43 23.08 -29.71
C ARG A 95 20.94 24.50 -29.48
N LEU A 96 21.46 24.78 -28.28
CA LEU A 96 21.98 26.09 -27.89
C LEU A 96 23.50 26.23 -28.12
N VAL A 97 24.18 25.12 -28.41
CA VAL A 97 25.63 25.03 -28.71
C VAL A 97 25.81 24.76 -30.20
#